data_AF-A0A0F9ALR8-F1
#
_entry.id   AF-A0A0F9ALR8-F1
#
_cell.length_a   1.000
_cell.length_b   1.000
_cell.length_c   1.000
_cell.angle_alpha   90.00
_cell.angle_beta   90.00
_cell.angle_gamma   90.00
#
_symmetry.space_group_name_H-M   'P 1'
#
loop_
_entity.id
_entity.type
_entity.pdbx_description
1 polymer ?
#
loop_
_entity_poly.entity_id
_entity_poly.type
_entity_poly.pdbx_seq_one_letter_code
_entity_poly.pdbx_strand_id
1 'polypeptide(L)'
;MTERYTKKDAERSLVRLADTLGKRLTKFDHTPEDIGTYYLDYNPTYGGCRVNKVCNEGYGVDTPFGMSRCKPSEFCRCVEYAIGAIREVKT
;
A
#
# COMPACT_ATOMS: atom_id res chain seq x y z
N MET A 1 -1.83 25.64 6.80
CA MET A 1 -0.97 24.86 5.89
C MET A 1 -1.50 23.43 5.86
N THR A 2 -2.10 22.99 4.75
CA THR A 2 -2.48 21.58 4.59
C THR A 2 -1.19 20.78 4.42
N GLU A 3 -0.86 19.91 5.38
CA GLU A 3 0.28 18.99 5.24
C GLU A 3 0.12 18.22 3.92
N ARG A 4 0.99 18.52 2.95
CA ARG A 4 0.99 17.81 1.67
C ARG A 4 1.65 16.46 1.91
N TYR A 5 0.82 15.42 2.00
CA TYR A 5 1.30 14.04 1.92
C TYR A 5 1.92 13.81 0.55
N THR A 6 3.16 13.32 0.55
CA THR A 6 3.97 13.08 -0.65
C THR A 6 3.92 11.60 -1.06
N LYS A 7 4.39 11.28 -2.28
CA LYS A 7 4.65 9.90 -2.69
C LYS A 7 5.51 9.15 -1.66
N LYS A 8 6.54 9.80 -1.14
CA LYS A 8 7.45 9.22 -0.13
C LYS A 8 6.74 8.86 1.18
N ASP A 9 5.69 9.61 1.55
CA ASP A 9 4.88 9.26 2.72
C ASP A 9 4.09 7.97 2.49
N ALA A 10 3.48 7.84 1.31
CA ALA A 10 2.76 6.63 0.93
C ALA A 10 3.68 5.41 0.83
N GLU A 11 4.87 5.57 0.26
CA GLU A 11 5.91 4.53 0.21
C GLU A 11 6.30 4.08 1.63
N ARG A 12 6.61 5.03 2.52
CA ARG A 12 6.96 4.73 3.92
C ARG A 12 5.84 4.00 4.66
N SER A 13 4.59 4.43 4.47
CA SER A 13 3.43 3.73 5.05
C SER A 13 3.33 2.30 4.53
N LEU A 14 3.47 2.09 3.21
CA LEU A 14 3.42 0.74 2.64
C LEU A 14 4.55 -0.15 3.17
N VAL A 15 5.77 0.38 3.35
CA VAL A 15 6.88 -0.37 3.96
C VAL A 15 6.49 -0.89 5.33
N ARG A 16 6.00 0.00 6.19
CA ARG A 16 5.60 -0.35 7.56
C ARG A 16 4.46 -1.38 7.58
N LEU A 17 3.54 -1.33 6.62
CA LEU A 17 2.47 -2.31 6.50
C LEU A 17 3.01 -3.70 6.15
N ALA A 18 3.86 -3.79 5.14
CA ALA A 18 4.42 -5.07 4.71
C ALA A 18 5.30 -5.71 5.80
N ASP A 19 6.10 -4.92 6.51
CA ASP A 19 6.86 -5.38 7.67
C ASP A 19 5.92 -5.94 8.76
N THR A 20 4.83 -5.22 9.06
CA THR A 20 3.85 -5.63 10.07
C THR A 20 3.12 -6.93 9.66
N LEU A 21 2.91 -7.15 8.36
CA LEU A 21 2.30 -8.35 7.81
C LEU A 21 3.29 -9.52 7.64
N GLY A 22 4.60 -9.29 7.78
CA GLY A 22 5.63 -10.27 7.44
C GLY A 22 5.63 -10.62 5.94
N LYS A 23 5.39 -9.63 5.08
CA LYS A 23 5.25 -9.79 3.62
C LYS A 23 6.34 -9.06 2.88
N ARG A 24 6.61 -9.52 1.64
CA ARG A 24 7.59 -8.92 0.74
C ARG A 24 6.98 -7.72 0.00
N LEU A 25 7.82 -6.71 -0.22
CA LEU A 25 7.54 -5.58 -1.09
C LEU A 25 8.30 -5.75 -2.40
N THR A 26 7.73 -5.24 -3.48
CA THR A 26 8.50 -4.97 -4.70
C THR A 26 8.93 -3.50 -4.75
N LYS A 27 9.83 -3.20 -5.69
CA LYS A 27 10.19 -1.80 -5.99
C LYS A 27 8.94 -0.99 -6.31
N PHE A 28 8.85 0.20 -5.73
CA PHE A 28 7.77 1.14 -6.02
C PHE A 28 7.73 1.43 -7.53
N ASP A 29 6.53 1.56 -8.11
CA ASP A 29 6.27 1.78 -9.54
C ASP A 29 6.41 0.58 -10.48
N HIS A 30 6.66 -0.63 -10.00
CA HIS A 30 6.59 -1.85 -10.80
C HIS A 30 5.52 -2.81 -10.29
N THR A 31 4.80 -3.47 -11.22
CA THR A 31 3.97 -4.62 -10.86
C THR A 31 4.92 -5.80 -10.58
N PRO A 32 4.90 -6.39 -9.38
CA PRO A 32 5.77 -7.50 -9.04
C PRO A 32 5.45 -8.74 -9.86
N GLU A 33 6.46 -9.58 -10.11
CA GLU A 33 6.26 -10.87 -10.77
C GLU A 33 5.87 -11.99 -9.78
N ASP A 34 6.23 -11.82 -8.51
CA ASP A 34 6.02 -12.82 -7.46
C ASP A 34 4.63 -12.74 -6.81
N ILE A 35 3.92 -13.87 -6.76
CA ILE A 35 2.67 -14.02 -5.99
C ILE A 35 2.87 -13.66 -4.51
N GLY A 36 1.90 -12.93 -3.96
CA GLY A 36 1.88 -12.50 -2.56
C GLY A 36 2.65 -11.21 -2.29
N THR A 37 3.26 -10.61 -3.32
CA THR A 37 4.01 -9.37 -3.19
C THR A 37 3.09 -8.15 -3.21
N TYR A 38 3.39 -7.19 -2.34
CA TYR A 38 2.68 -5.92 -2.24
C TYR A 38 3.44 -4.80 -2.98
N TYR A 39 2.70 -3.89 -3.60
CA TYR A 39 3.27 -2.71 -4.24
C TYR A 39 2.33 -1.50 -4.18
N LEU A 40 2.93 -0.32 -4.37
CA LEU A 40 2.23 0.96 -4.39
C LEU A 40 1.90 1.34 -5.83
N ASP A 41 0.61 1.52 -6.12
CA ASP A 41 0.13 2.19 -7.33
C ASP A 41 -0.07 3.69 -6.99
N TYR A 42 0.90 4.51 -7.40
CA TYR A 42 0.88 5.96 -7.23
C TYR A 42 0.64 6.64 -8.58
N ASN A 43 -0.41 7.47 -8.68
CA ASN A 43 -0.67 8.27 -9.87
C ASN A 43 -0.14 9.71 -9.70
N PRO A 44 0.94 10.10 -10.41
CA PRO A 44 1.51 11.44 -10.27
C PRO A 44 0.69 12.54 -10.94
N THR A 45 -0.11 12.22 -11.97
CA THR A 45 -0.89 13.19 -12.74
C THR A 45 -2.17 13.60 -12.02
N TYR A 46 -2.90 12.63 -11.49
CA TYR A 46 -4.22 12.87 -10.86
C TYR A 46 -4.17 12.87 -9.34
N GLY A 47 -3.04 12.47 -8.75
CA GLY A 47 -2.89 12.28 -7.32
C GLY A 47 -3.71 11.07 -6.85
N GLY A 48 -3.04 10.09 -6.28
CA GLY A 48 -3.76 8.94 -5.70
C GLY A 48 -2.86 7.77 -5.45
N CYS A 49 -3.14 7.07 -4.36
CA CYS A 49 -2.39 5.92 -3.88
C CYS A 49 -3.33 4.74 -3.70
N ARG A 50 -2.87 3.53 -4.07
CA ARG A 50 -3.55 2.28 -3.74
C ARG A 50 -2.51 1.20 -3.44
N VAL A 51 -2.83 0.33 -2.49
CA VAL A 51 -2.06 -0.90 -2.25
C VAL A 51 -2.61 -1.96 -3.18
N ASN A 52 -1.73 -2.61 -3.92
CA ASN A 52 -2.06 -3.78 -4.71
C ASN A 52 -1.26 -4.99 -4.19
N LYS A 53 -1.85 -6.17 -4.31
CA LYS A 53 -1.22 -7.44 -4.00
C LYS A 53 -1.34 -8.36 -5.20
N VAL A 54 -0.23 -8.96 -5.62
CA VAL A 54 -0.24 -9.97 -6.70
C VAL A 54 -0.80 -11.28 -6.14
N CYS A 55 -1.78 -11.86 -6.82
CA CYS A 55 -2.57 -13.00 -6.32
C CYS A 55 -2.47 -14.27 -7.17
N ASN A 56 -1.96 -14.19 -8.41
CA ASN A 56 -1.78 -15.36 -9.27
C ASN A 56 -0.65 -15.15 -10.29
N GLU A 57 -0.28 -16.21 -11.01
CA GLU A 57 0.80 -16.22 -12.03
C GLU A 57 0.44 -15.38 -13.27
N GLY A 58 -0.84 -15.07 -13.48
CA GLY A 58 -1.30 -14.14 -14.52
C GLY A 58 -1.23 -12.68 -14.11
N TYR A 59 -0.51 -12.35 -13.02
CA TYR A 59 -0.41 -11.01 -12.43
C TYR A 59 -1.76 -10.38 -12.04
N GLY A 60 -2.75 -11.21 -11.74
CA GLY A 60 -4.00 -10.75 -11.16
C GLY A 60 -3.74 -10.05 -9.83
N VAL A 61 -4.38 -8.90 -9.63
CA VAL A 61 -4.18 -8.05 -8.45
C VAL A 61 -5.42 -8.01 -7.57
N ASP A 62 -5.20 -8.19 -6.28
CA ASP A 62 -6.16 -7.82 -5.25
C ASP A 62 -5.86 -6.41 -4.73
N THR A 63 -6.89 -5.71 -4.29
CA THR A 63 -6.81 -4.33 -3.80
C THR A 63 -7.35 -4.30 -2.37
N PRO A 64 -6.50 -4.51 -1.34
CA PRO A 64 -6.94 -4.68 0.04
C PRO A 64 -7.71 -3.49 0.63
N PHE A 65 -7.54 -2.29 0.07
CA PHE A 65 -8.28 -1.09 0.46
C PHE A 65 -9.36 -0.68 -0.56
N GLY A 66 -9.75 -1.60 -1.44
CA GLY A 66 -10.72 -1.38 -2.49
C GLY A 66 -10.12 -0.90 -3.81
N MET A 67 -10.95 -0.92 -4.86
CA MET A 67 -10.50 -0.65 -6.23
C MET A 67 -10.19 0.83 -6.51
N SER A 68 -10.71 1.76 -5.71
CA SER A 68 -10.47 3.19 -5.92
C SER A 68 -9.12 3.61 -5.36
N ARG A 69 -8.43 4.52 -6.05
CA ARG A 69 -7.26 5.20 -5.48
C ARG A 69 -7.73 6.20 -4.43
N CYS A 70 -7.06 6.22 -3.28
CA CYS A 70 -7.32 7.18 -2.22
C CYS A 70 -6.35 8.35 -2.32
N LYS A 71 -6.67 9.51 -1.73
CA LYS A 71 -5.68 10.58 -1.59
C LYS A 71 -4.52 10.07 -0.72
N PRO A 72 -3.28 10.58 -0.92
CA PRO A 72 -2.13 10.14 -0.12
C PRO A 72 -2.34 10.21 1.40
N SER A 73 -3.02 11.24 1.89
CA SER A 73 -3.34 11.39 3.32
C SER A 73 -4.32 10.35 3.84
N GLU A 74 -5.34 10.01 3.05
CA GLU A 74 -6.33 8.98 3.38
C GLU A 74 -5.65 7.60 3.36
N PHE A 75 -4.85 7.34 2.34
CA PHE A 75 -4.05 6.12 2.22
C PHE A 75 -3.18 5.89 3.45
N CYS A 76 -2.37 6.88 3.84
CA CYS A 76 -1.50 6.74 5.00
C CYS A 76 -2.30 6.49 6.28
N ARG A 77 -3.41 7.20 6.49
CA ARG A 77 -4.27 6.97 7.67
C ARG A 77 -4.87 5.56 7.69
N CYS A 78 -5.35 5.05 6.56
CA CYS A 78 -5.88 3.68 6.46
C CYS A 78 -4.78 2.65 6.77
N VAL A 79 -3.57 2.87 6.27
CA VAL A 79 -2.42 1.99 6.56
C VAL A 79 -2.07 2.01 8.06
N GLU A 80 -1.99 3.18 8.69
CA GLU A 80 -1.70 3.29 10.11
C GLU A 80 -2.75 2.57 10.96
N TYR A 81 -4.03 2.76 10.63
CA TYR A 81 -5.12 2.05 11.31
C TYR A 81 -4.98 0.53 11.15
N ALA A 82 -4.72 0.03 9.93
CA ALA A 82 -4.53 -1.39 9.68
C ALA A 82 -3.33 -1.96 10.47
N ILE A 83 -2.20 -1.25 10.52
CA ILE A 83 -1.03 -1.62 11.32
C ILE A 83 -1.41 -1.72 12.81
N GLY A 84 -2.14 -0.73 13.33
CA GLY A 84 -2.62 -0.73 14.72
C GLY A 84 -3.48 -1.95 15.03
N ALA A 85 -4.50 -2.22 14.21
CA ALA A 85 -5.40 -3.36 14.37
C ALA A 85 -4.66 -4.71 14.29
N ILE A 86 -3.70 -4.86 13.37
CA ILE A 86 -2.89 -6.09 13.27
C ILE A 86 -2.05 -6.29 14.53
N ARG A 87 -1.45 -5.22 15.07
CA ARG A 87 -0.63 -5.31 16.29
C ARG A 87 -1.47 -5.67 17.51
N GLU A 88 -2.66 -5.08 17.64
CA GLU A 88 -3.61 -5.38 18.72
C GLU A 88 -3.99 -6.87 18.73
N VAL A 89 -4.32 -7.45 17.57
CA VAL A 89 -4.68 -8.87 17.46
C VAL A 89 -3.50 -9.84 17.68
N LYS A 90 -2.27 -9.39 17.44
CA LYS A 90 -1.05 -10.19 17.64
C LYS A 90 -0.55 -10.20 19.09
N THR A 91 -1.16 -9.40 19.97
CA THR A 91 -0.83 -9.30 21.40
C THR A 91 -1.68 -10.29 22.19
#